data_AF-A0A9E3EWH5-F1
#
_entry.id   AF-A0A9E3EWH5-F1
#
_cell.length_a   1.000
_cell.length_b   1.000
_cell.length_c   1.000
_cell.angle_alpha   90.00
_cell.angle_beta   90.00
_cell.angle_gamma   90.00
#
_symmetry.space_group_name_H-M   'P 1'
#
loop_
_entity.id
_entity.type
_entity.pdbx_description
1 polymer ?
#
loop_
_entity_poly.entity_id
_entity_poly.type
_entity_poly.pdbx_seq_one_letter_code
_entity_poly.pdbx_strand_id
1 'polypeptide(L)'
;MTTPEIDYADVQGTILRGYRVDLARHFILRITDAAAAGTFVGNLVNGTGGVPKITTAQRWRTKPECFVNISFTAPGLAALGVPQEQLRTFDPAFLAGATSDAVASVVGDTGTSAPANWLGGIQTWQDAHVVLSLWVHEDPAVLERVSAQLRAAFAAGMSELLFHDATALPDNHVHFGYRDNIAQPTVQGAPPRKRDIPDDQPVVPTGEFLLGYPNASG
;
A
#
# COMPACT_ATOMS: atom_id res chain seq x y z
N MET A 1 -18.80 -18.13 15.22
CA MET A 1 -17.46 -18.65 14.87
C MET A 1 -16.44 -17.73 15.54
N THR A 2 -15.41 -18.26 16.19
CA THR A 2 -14.37 -17.41 16.81
C THR A 2 -13.56 -16.72 15.71
N THR A 3 -13.44 -15.39 15.76
CA THR A 3 -12.59 -14.63 14.84
C THR A 3 -11.16 -15.19 14.94
N PRO A 4 -10.52 -15.58 13.83
CA PRO A 4 -9.15 -16.07 13.86
C PRO A 4 -8.22 -14.99 14.44
N GLU A 5 -7.20 -15.42 15.18
CA GLU A 5 -6.16 -14.50 15.68
C GLU A 5 -5.35 -13.96 14.49
N ILE A 6 -5.07 -12.66 14.49
CA ILE A 6 -4.32 -12.01 13.42
C ILE A 6 -2.84 -12.34 13.57
N ASP A 7 -2.25 -13.03 12.58
CA ASP A 7 -0.81 -13.15 12.49
C ASP A 7 -0.19 -11.83 11.99
N TYR A 8 0.33 -11.03 12.92
CA TYR A 8 0.97 -9.75 12.59
C TYR A 8 2.25 -9.89 11.75
N ALA A 9 2.85 -11.07 11.67
CA ALA A 9 4.00 -11.32 10.78
C ALA A 9 3.57 -11.45 9.31
N ASP A 10 2.29 -11.75 9.06
CA ASP A 10 1.74 -11.96 7.72
C ASP A 10 0.91 -10.76 7.21
N VAL A 11 0.78 -9.71 8.02
CA VAL A 11 0.07 -8.48 7.65
C VAL A 11 1.08 -7.37 7.37
N GLN A 12 0.96 -6.72 6.21
CA GLN A 12 1.74 -5.53 5.87
C GLN A 12 1.49 -4.40 6.88
N GLY A 13 2.58 -3.78 7.36
CA GLY A 13 2.55 -2.88 8.50
C GLY A 13 1.60 -1.70 8.33
N THR A 14 1.53 -1.09 7.14
CA THR A 14 0.64 0.05 6.84
C THR A 14 -0.83 -0.21 7.12
N ILE A 15 -1.29 -1.47 7.08
CA ILE A 15 -2.70 -1.81 7.28
C ILE A 15 -3.10 -1.67 8.75
N LEU A 16 -2.25 -2.13 9.68
CA LEU A 16 -2.56 -2.15 11.11
C LEU A 16 -1.67 -1.24 11.95
N ARG A 17 -0.70 -0.56 11.33
CA ARG A 17 0.24 0.38 11.97
C ARG A 17 0.53 1.56 11.06
N GLY A 18 0.48 2.77 11.63
CA GLY A 18 1.05 3.95 10.98
C GLY A 18 2.57 4.02 11.13
N TYR A 19 3.28 4.25 10.03
CA TYR A 19 4.69 4.64 10.06
C TYR A 19 4.79 6.11 10.43
N ARG A 20 5.30 6.41 11.62
CA ARG A 20 5.56 7.78 12.07
C ARG A 20 6.94 8.20 11.59
N VAL A 21 7.00 8.67 10.36
CA VAL A 21 8.21 9.11 9.67
C VAL A 21 7.87 10.25 8.71
N ASP A 22 8.90 10.93 8.21
CA ASP A 22 8.74 12.22 7.54
C ASP A 22 8.92 12.13 6.02
N LEU A 23 9.59 11.10 5.50
CA LEU A 23 9.84 10.96 4.07
C LEU A 23 9.25 9.67 3.51
N ALA A 24 8.68 9.75 2.32
CA ALA A 24 8.25 8.59 1.56
C ALA A 24 8.52 8.75 0.05
N ARG A 25 8.67 7.62 -0.63
CA ARG A 25 8.67 7.51 -2.09
C ARG A 25 7.74 6.37 -2.50
N HIS A 26 6.81 6.67 -3.39
CA HIS A 26 5.89 5.69 -3.98
C HIS A 26 6.27 5.49 -5.45
N PHE A 27 6.70 4.28 -5.80
CA PHE A 27 6.98 3.90 -7.17
C PHE A 27 5.72 3.29 -7.80
N ILE A 28 5.36 3.76 -8.99
CA ILE A 28 4.33 3.14 -9.82
C ILE A 28 5.04 2.33 -10.89
N LEU A 29 4.84 1.01 -10.87
CA LEU A 29 5.58 0.09 -11.72
C LEU A 29 4.64 -0.67 -12.66
N ARG A 30 5.14 -0.94 -13.85
CA ARG A 30 4.57 -1.88 -14.81
C ARG A 30 5.38 -3.17 -14.80
N ILE A 31 4.71 -4.31 -14.75
CA ILE A 31 5.34 -5.62 -14.89
C ILE A 31 5.65 -5.88 -16.36
N THR A 32 6.91 -6.21 -16.63
CA THR A 32 7.45 -6.50 -17.98
C THR A 32 7.86 -7.96 -18.12
N ASP A 33 8.21 -8.63 -17.02
CA ASP A 33 8.45 -10.08 -16.96
C ASP A 33 7.89 -10.64 -15.64
N ALA A 34 6.93 -11.57 -15.75
CA ALA A 34 6.21 -12.12 -14.59
C ALA A 34 7.11 -12.95 -13.66
N ALA A 35 8.06 -13.72 -14.20
CA ALA A 35 8.91 -14.60 -13.41
C ALA A 35 9.96 -13.79 -12.63
N ALA A 36 10.57 -12.79 -13.27
CA ALA A 36 11.49 -11.87 -12.62
C ALA A 36 10.78 -10.99 -11.59
N ALA A 37 9.56 -10.49 -11.90
CA ALA A 37 8.75 -9.77 -10.93
C ALA A 37 8.38 -10.65 -9.73
N GLY A 38 7.97 -11.90 -9.95
CA GLY A 38 7.72 -12.87 -8.88
C GLY A 38 8.95 -13.14 -8.00
N THR A 39 10.13 -13.23 -8.62
CA THR A 39 11.41 -13.35 -7.90
C THR A 39 11.68 -12.13 -7.01
N PHE A 40 11.44 -10.92 -7.53
CA PHE A 40 11.57 -9.68 -6.76
C PHE A 40 10.60 -9.64 -5.56
N VAL A 41 9.34 -10.01 -5.77
CA VAL A 41 8.34 -10.10 -4.69
C VAL A 41 8.80 -11.12 -3.63
N GLY A 42 9.31 -12.27 -4.05
CA GLY A 42 9.89 -13.27 -3.14
C GLY A 42 11.09 -12.72 -2.34
N ASN A 43 11.95 -11.93 -2.97
CA ASN A 43 13.07 -11.28 -2.29
C ASN A 43 12.60 -10.28 -1.22
N LEU A 44 11.58 -9.48 -1.54
CA LEU A 44 10.94 -8.55 -0.59
C LEU A 44 10.29 -9.29 0.60
N VAL A 45 9.57 -10.39 0.36
CA VAL A 45 8.94 -11.19 1.43
C VAL A 45 9.99 -11.80 2.35
N ASN A 46 11.07 -12.33 1.78
CA ASN A 46 12.10 -13.05 2.53
C ASN A 46 13.20 -12.13 3.11
N GLY A 47 13.30 -10.88 2.66
CA GLY A 47 14.40 -9.98 3.01
C GLY A 47 15.74 -10.44 2.43
N THR A 48 15.72 -10.92 1.18
CA THR A 48 16.90 -11.46 0.47
C THR A 48 17.18 -10.65 -0.80
N GLY A 49 18.22 -10.99 -1.56
CA GLY A 49 18.50 -10.30 -2.84
C GLY A 49 18.95 -8.84 -2.69
N GLY A 50 19.39 -8.43 -1.51
CA GLY A 50 19.90 -7.06 -1.26
C GLY A 50 18.82 -5.99 -1.14
N VAL A 51 17.54 -6.37 -1.04
CA VAL A 51 16.42 -5.43 -0.82
C VAL A 51 15.93 -5.49 0.63
N PRO A 52 15.35 -4.39 1.15
CA PRO A 52 14.67 -4.42 2.44
C PRO A 52 13.49 -5.40 2.45
N LYS A 53 13.31 -6.10 3.57
CA LYS A 53 12.14 -6.96 3.78
C LYS A 53 10.86 -6.12 3.86
N ILE A 54 9.74 -6.65 3.34
CA ILE A 54 8.41 -6.08 3.58
C ILE A 54 8.23 -5.88 5.08
N THR A 55 7.84 -4.67 5.45
CA THR A 55 7.59 -4.34 6.84
C THR A 55 6.19 -4.79 7.22
N THR A 56 6.13 -5.60 8.28
CA THR A 56 4.93 -6.27 8.78
C THR A 56 4.33 -5.53 9.98
N ALA A 57 3.12 -5.91 10.38
CA ALA A 57 2.43 -5.41 11.58
C ALA A 57 3.03 -5.95 12.89
N GLN A 58 4.03 -6.82 12.84
CA GLN A 58 4.77 -7.25 14.03
C GLN A 58 5.37 -6.06 14.81
N ARG A 59 5.40 -6.17 16.13
CA ARG A 59 5.99 -5.12 16.98
C ARG A 59 7.51 -5.10 16.81
N TRP A 60 8.04 -3.96 16.40
CA TRP A 60 9.48 -3.76 16.31
C TRP A 60 10.11 -3.65 17.71
N ARG A 61 11.20 -4.38 17.94
CA ARG A 61 12.07 -4.17 19.10
C ARG A 61 13.00 -2.98 18.88
N THR A 62 13.57 -2.92 17.68
CA THR A 62 14.36 -1.79 17.17
C THR A 62 13.64 -1.24 15.95
N LYS A 63 13.42 0.09 15.92
CA LYS A 63 12.73 0.72 14.78
C LYS A 63 13.60 0.54 13.52
N PRO A 64 13.07 -0.03 12.42
CA PRO A 64 13.81 -0.15 11.17
C PRO A 64 14.28 1.21 10.62
N GLU A 65 15.36 1.19 9.84
CA GLU A 65 15.85 2.39 9.14
C GLU A 65 14.88 2.84 8.04
N CYS A 66 14.24 1.88 7.37
CA CYS A 66 13.20 2.11 6.37
C CYS A 66 12.05 1.12 6.55
N PHE A 67 10.90 1.45 5.97
CA PHE A 67 9.72 0.61 5.90
C PHE A 67 9.34 0.40 4.44
N VAL A 68 8.95 -0.81 4.06
CA VAL A 68 8.58 -1.14 2.66
C VAL A 68 7.29 -1.94 2.63
N ASN A 69 6.38 -1.56 1.74
CA ASN A 69 5.14 -2.27 1.44
C ASN A 69 4.88 -2.24 -0.06
N ILE A 70 4.13 -3.23 -0.53
CA ILE A 70 3.82 -3.44 -1.94
C ILE A 70 2.34 -3.72 -2.10
N SER A 71 1.71 -3.15 -3.12
CA SER A 71 0.33 -3.45 -3.51
C SER A 71 0.23 -3.64 -5.02
N PHE A 72 -0.82 -4.34 -5.44
CA PHE A 72 -1.05 -4.71 -6.83
C PHE A 72 -2.43 -4.25 -7.28
N THR A 73 -2.54 -3.81 -8.52
CA THR A 73 -3.83 -3.61 -9.19
C THR A 73 -4.33 -4.92 -9.78
N ALA A 74 -5.61 -4.99 -10.16
CA ALA A 74 -6.16 -6.14 -10.88
C ALA A 74 -5.36 -6.53 -12.14
N PRO A 75 -4.98 -5.60 -13.06
CA PRO A 75 -4.10 -5.93 -14.18
C PRO A 75 -2.70 -6.34 -13.72
N GLY A 76 -2.18 -5.83 -12.61
CA GLY A 76 -0.90 -6.26 -12.06
C GLY A 76 -0.90 -7.70 -11.55
N LEU A 77 -1.97 -8.12 -10.85
CA LEU A 77 -2.14 -9.52 -10.44
C LEU A 77 -2.29 -10.43 -11.66
N ALA A 78 -3.06 -10.00 -12.68
CA ALA A 78 -3.15 -10.74 -13.94
C ALA A 78 -1.79 -10.87 -14.64
N ALA A 79 -0.99 -9.81 -14.66
CA ALA A 79 0.35 -9.80 -15.24
C ALA A 79 1.35 -10.69 -14.47
N LEU A 80 1.15 -10.91 -13.16
CA LEU A 80 1.89 -11.90 -12.37
C LEU A 80 1.43 -13.35 -12.62
N GLY A 81 0.38 -13.56 -13.42
CA GLY A 81 -0.14 -14.88 -13.73
C GLY A 81 -1.20 -15.40 -12.75
N VAL A 82 -1.81 -14.53 -11.92
CA VAL A 82 -2.97 -14.92 -11.11
C VAL A 82 -4.13 -15.33 -12.04
N PRO A 83 -4.70 -16.54 -11.89
CA PRO A 83 -5.78 -17.01 -12.73
C PRO A 83 -7.01 -16.11 -12.70
N GLN A 84 -7.66 -15.95 -13.85
CA GLN A 84 -8.89 -15.14 -14.00
C GLN A 84 -10.01 -15.56 -13.04
N GLU A 85 -10.12 -16.85 -12.75
CA GLU A 85 -11.09 -17.37 -11.77
C GLU A 85 -10.85 -16.85 -10.35
N GLN A 86 -9.58 -16.66 -9.94
CA GLN A 86 -9.23 -16.05 -8.66
C GLN A 86 -9.40 -14.54 -8.70
N LEU A 87 -9.08 -13.88 -9.82
CA LEU A 87 -9.31 -12.44 -9.95
C LEU A 87 -10.80 -12.10 -9.78
N ARG A 88 -11.69 -12.91 -10.36
CA ARG A 88 -13.15 -12.70 -10.25
C ARG A 88 -13.71 -12.78 -8.83
N THR A 89 -12.93 -13.24 -7.84
CA THR A 89 -13.38 -13.24 -6.44
C THR A 89 -13.13 -11.91 -5.73
N PHE A 90 -12.38 -10.98 -6.33
CA PHE A 90 -12.18 -9.65 -5.77
C PHE A 90 -13.38 -8.73 -5.99
N ASP A 91 -13.41 -7.64 -5.23
CA ASP A 91 -14.45 -6.61 -5.32
C ASP A 91 -14.59 -6.07 -6.76
N PRO A 92 -15.82 -5.89 -7.29
CA PRO A 92 -16.04 -5.38 -8.64
C PRO A 92 -15.38 -4.01 -8.90
N ALA A 93 -15.31 -3.12 -7.91
CA ALA A 93 -14.65 -1.82 -8.07
C ALA A 93 -13.12 -1.98 -8.16
N PHE A 94 -12.53 -2.92 -7.42
CA PHE A 94 -11.11 -3.27 -7.57
C PHE A 94 -10.81 -3.82 -8.97
N LEU A 95 -11.68 -4.68 -9.50
CA LEU A 95 -11.54 -5.24 -10.84
C LEU A 95 -11.71 -4.20 -11.95
N ALA A 96 -12.67 -3.28 -11.79
CA ALA A 96 -12.89 -2.19 -12.73
C ALA A 96 -11.73 -1.18 -12.73
N GLY A 97 -11.13 -0.95 -11.57
CA GLY A 97 -10.05 0.01 -11.37
C GLY A 97 -10.53 1.45 -11.30
N ALA A 98 -9.71 2.30 -10.67
CA ALA A 98 -10.05 3.69 -10.36
C ALA A 98 -10.29 4.56 -11.59
N THR A 99 -9.74 4.19 -12.76
CA THR A 99 -9.92 4.94 -14.00
C THR A 99 -11.15 4.55 -14.80
N SER A 100 -11.91 3.55 -14.35
CA SER A 100 -13.15 3.20 -15.03
C SER A 100 -14.19 4.30 -14.78
N ASP A 101 -14.97 4.64 -15.82
CA ASP A 101 -16.03 5.65 -15.69
C ASP A 101 -17.02 5.31 -14.58
N ALA A 102 -17.30 4.01 -14.37
CA ALA A 102 -18.18 3.52 -13.32
C ALA A 102 -17.64 3.84 -11.91
N VAL A 103 -16.33 3.72 -11.67
CA VAL A 103 -15.72 4.04 -10.36
C VAL A 103 -15.48 5.55 -10.23
N ALA A 104 -14.91 6.18 -11.24
CA ALA A 104 -14.57 7.60 -11.22
C ALA A 104 -15.81 8.50 -11.01
N SER A 105 -16.93 8.18 -11.66
CA SER A 105 -18.18 8.94 -11.50
C SER A 105 -18.78 8.85 -10.10
N VAL A 106 -18.61 7.72 -9.40
CA VAL A 106 -19.10 7.53 -8.02
C VAL A 106 -18.32 8.41 -7.04
N VAL A 107 -17.02 8.57 -7.24
CA VAL A 107 -16.16 9.42 -6.38
C VAL A 107 -16.14 10.90 -6.80
N GLY A 108 -16.83 11.25 -7.89
CA GLY A 108 -16.96 12.63 -8.36
C GLY A 108 -15.88 13.09 -9.34
N ASP A 109 -14.96 12.20 -9.74
CA ASP A 109 -13.92 12.47 -10.73
C ASP A 109 -14.51 12.48 -12.14
N THR A 110 -15.15 13.61 -12.47
CA THR A 110 -15.90 13.82 -13.71
C THR A 110 -15.48 15.13 -14.39
N GLY A 111 -15.84 15.30 -15.67
CA GLY A 111 -15.54 16.51 -16.43
C GLY A 111 -14.03 16.82 -16.48
N THR A 112 -13.63 18.01 -16.02
CA THR A 112 -12.21 18.42 -15.99
C THR A 112 -11.35 17.60 -15.03
N SER A 113 -11.96 16.90 -14.07
CA SER A 113 -11.28 16.01 -13.13
C SER A 113 -11.37 14.53 -13.52
N ALA A 114 -11.96 14.21 -14.69
CA ALA A 114 -12.08 12.83 -15.16
C ALA A 114 -10.70 12.17 -15.36
N PRO A 115 -10.61 10.82 -15.31
CA PRO A 115 -9.34 10.08 -15.42
C PRO A 115 -8.47 10.45 -16.64
N ALA A 116 -9.10 10.80 -17.77
CA ALA A 116 -8.40 11.26 -18.98
C ALA A 116 -7.60 12.56 -18.78
N ASN A 117 -7.92 13.34 -17.74
CA ASN A 117 -7.30 14.61 -17.39
C ASN A 117 -6.40 14.51 -16.14
N TRP A 118 -6.27 13.32 -15.54
CA TRP A 118 -5.44 13.15 -14.35
C TRP A 118 -3.99 13.52 -14.62
N LEU A 119 -3.44 14.33 -13.72
CA LEU A 119 -2.02 14.69 -13.72
C LEU A 119 -1.20 13.53 -13.16
N GLY A 120 0.04 13.38 -13.61
CA GLY A 120 0.94 12.34 -13.07
C GLY A 120 1.83 11.67 -14.11
N GLY A 121 1.62 11.93 -15.40
CA GLY A 121 2.52 11.45 -16.45
C GLY A 121 2.35 9.98 -16.83
N ILE A 122 1.33 9.28 -16.30
CA ILE A 122 0.94 7.95 -16.81
C ILE A 122 0.11 8.13 -18.07
N GLN A 123 0.64 7.66 -19.20
CA GLN A 123 -0.08 7.68 -20.48
C GLN A 123 -1.22 6.66 -20.52
N THR A 124 -1.07 5.53 -19.82
CA THR A 124 -2.05 4.44 -19.79
C THR A 124 -2.14 3.90 -18.37
N TRP A 125 -3.16 4.32 -17.63
CA TRP A 125 -3.34 3.95 -16.22
C TRP A 125 -3.49 2.43 -16.00
N GLN A 126 -3.91 1.69 -17.03
CA GLN A 126 -3.97 0.22 -17.01
C GLN A 126 -2.58 -0.42 -16.89
N ASP A 127 -1.51 0.29 -17.26
CA ASP A 127 -0.13 -0.20 -17.10
C ASP A 127 0.39 -0.05 -15.65
N ALA A 128 -0.32 0.67 -14.78
CA ALA A 128 0.02 0.76 -13.36
C ALA A 128 -0.31 -0.57 -12.65
N HIS A 129 0.66 -1.46 -12.60
CA HIS A 129 0.49 -2.82 -12.09
C HIS A 129 0.78 -2.92 -10.59
N VAL A 130 1.77 -2.17 -10.11
CA VAL A 130 2.29 -2.27 -8.74
C VAL A 130 2.50 -0.88 -8.16
N VAL A 131 2.16 -0.71 -6.89
CA VAL A 131 2.63 0.42 -6.08
C VAL A 131 3.60 -0.13 -5.05
N LEU A 132 4.88 0.23 -5.18
CA LEU A 132 5.91 -0.07 -4.20
C LEU A 132 6.16 1.19 -3.37
N SER A 133 5.97 1.10 -2.07
CA SER A 133 6.06 2.24 -1.18
C SER A 133 7.23 2.07 -0.22
N LEU A 134 8.07 3.09 -0.17
CA LEU A 134 9.21 3.22 0.72
C LEU A 134 8.96 4.39 1.67
N TRP A 135 9.13 4.15 2.96
CA TRP A 135 9.09 5.18 3.99
C TRP A 135 10.41 5.18 4.76
N VAL A 136 10.97 6.35 5.02
CA VAL A 136 12.18 6.53 5.83
C VAL A 136 11.94 7.67 6.81
N HIS A 137 12.72 7.75 7.89
CA HIS A 137 12.53 8.74 8.96
C HIS A 137 12.65 10.17 8.43
N GLU A 138 13.83 10.78 8.51
CA GLU A 138 14.02 12.19 8.12
C GLU A 138 15.23 12.36 7.19
N ASP A 139 16.03 11.31 6.99
CA ASP A 139 17.28 11.38 6.22
C ASP A 139 17.04 11.08 4.72
N PRO A 140 17.19 12.08 3.82
CA PRO A 140 17.04 11.88 2.39
C PRO A 140 18.12 10.95 1.80
N ALA A 141 19.29 10.82 2.42
CA ALA A 141 20.34 9.92 1.95
C ALA A 141 19.91 8.45 2.09
N VAL A 142 19.16 8.11 3.14
CA VAL A 142 18.54 6.79 3.29
C VAL A 142 17.49 6.58 2.21
N LEU A 143 16.63 7.58 1.95
CA LEU A 143 15.61 7.50 0.90
C LEU A 143 16.24 7.18 -0.45
N GLU A 144 17.28 7.92 -0.85
CA GLU A 144 17.93 7.72 -2.15
C GLU A 144 18.70 6.40 -2.24
N ARG A 145 19.43 6.04 -1.18
CA ARG A 145 20.17 4.76 -1.14
C ARG A 145 19.24 3.57 -1.28
N VAL A 146 18.16 3.52 -0.51
CA VAL A 146 17.20 2.41 -0.54
C VAL A 146 16.40 2.44 -1.84
N SER A 147 16.07 3.62 -2.37
CA SER A 147 15.44 3.76 -3.69
C SER A 147 16.31 3.18 -4.80
N ALA A 148 17.62 3.45 -4.79
CA ALA A 148 18.55 2.90 -5.78
C ALA A 148 18.64 1.36 -5.68
N GLN A 149 18.67 0.82 -4.47
CA GLN A 149 18.62 -0.64 -4.24
C GLN A 149 17.34 -1.26 -4.81
N LEU A 150 16.18 -0.66 -4.53
CA LEU A 150 14.90 -1.14 -5.05
C LEU A 150 14.83 -1.05 -6.58
N ARG A 151 15.24 0.07 -7.18
CA ARG A 151 15.31 0.27 -8.64
C ARG A 151 16.16 -0.79 -9.32
N ALA A 152 17.36 -1.04 -8.80
CA ALA A 152 18.23 -2.07 -9.34
C ALA A 152 17.59 -3.46 -9.26
N ALA A 153 16.89 -3.75 -8.17
CA ALA A 153 16.28 -5.07 -7.94
C ALA A 153 15.02 -5.33 -8.78
N PHE A 154 14.15 -4.33 -8.98
CA PHE A 154 12.94 -4.53 -9.77
C PHE A 154 13.16 -4.41 -11.29
N ALA A 155 14.26 -3.79 -11.74
CA ALA A 155 14.52 -3.52 -13.16
C ALA A 155 14.55 -4.78 -14.05
N ALA A 156 14.80 -5.96 -13.47
CA ALA A 156 14.80 -7.22 -14.21
C ALA A 156 13.39 -7.70 -14.62
N GLY A 157 12.32 -7.25 -13.94
CA GLY A 157 10.95 -7.70 -14.21
C GLY A 157 9.89 -6.61 -14.24
N MET A 158 10.27 -5.36 -13.96
CA MET A 158 9.37 -4.22 -13.92
C MET A 158 10.04 -2.96 -14.46
N SER A 159 9.25 -2.10 -15.10
CA SER A 159 9.65 -0.74 -15.47
C SER A 159 8.97 0.28 -14.56
N GLU A 160 9.72 1.28 -14.11
CA GLU A 160 9.18 2.44 -13.39
C GLU A 160 8.41 3.34 -14.36
N LEU A 161 7.12 3.54 -14.12
CA LEU A 161 6.29 4.48 -14.89
C LEU A 161 6.48 5.90 -14.36
N LEU A 162 6.47 6.05 -13.04
CA LEU A 162 6.84 7.27 -12.32
C LEU A 162 7.10 6.95 -10.84
N PHE A 163 7.48 7.99 -10.10
CA PHE A 163 7.50 7.98 -8.66
C PHE A 163 6.96 9.30 -8.08
N HIS A 164 6.46 9.23 -6.85
CA HIS A 164 6.04 10.39 -6.08
C HIS A 164 6.75 10.41 -4.74
N ASP A 165 7.42 11.53 -4.45
CA ASP A 165 7.98 11.81 -3.14
C ASP A 165 6.94 12.51 -2.27
N ALA A 166 6.93 12.16 -0.99
CA ALA A 166 6.11 12.80 0.03
C ALA A 166 6.97 13.21 1.21
N THR A 167 6.61 14.36 1.80
CA THR A 167 7.24 14.89 3.00
C THR A 167 6.16 15.25 4.01
N ALA A 168 6.27 14.77 5.23
CA ALA A 168 5.34 15.09 6.31
C ALA A 168 5.42 16.58 6.65
N LEU A 169 4.26 17.21 6.82
CA LEU A 169 4.19 18.55 7.37
C LEU A 169 4.33 18.50 8.90
N PRO A 170 4.88 19.56 9.52
CA PRO A 170 5.01 19.64 10.97
C PRO A 170 3.70 19.37 11.71
N ASP A 171 3.80 18.73 12.88
CA ASP A 171 2.68 18.48 13.79
C ASP A 171 1.50 17.69 13.20
N ASN A 172 1.72 16.90 12.14
CA ASN A 172 0.71 16.14 11.39
C ASN A 172 -0.38 17.03 10.76
N HIS A 173 0.02 18.14 10.15
CA HIS A 173 -0.92 18.97 9.39
C HIS A 173 -1.04 18.49 7.94
N VAL A 174 -2.15 18.85 7.29
CA VAL A 174 -2.30 18.82 5.83
C VAL A 174 -2.06 20.20 5.23
N HIS A 175 -1.91 20.30 3.91
CA HIS A 175 -1.61 21.56 3.22
C HIS A 175 -2.63 22.68 3.46
N PHE A 176 -3.87 22.35 3.83
CA PHE A 176 -4.90 23.33 4.19
C PHE A 176 -4.78 23.87 5.63
N GLY A 177 -3.80 23.40 6.41
CA GLY A 177 -3.54 23.88 7.77
C GLY A 177 -4.35 23.18 8.87
N TYR A 178 -5.06 22.10 8.55
CA TYR A 178 -5.76 21.28 9.55
C TYR A 178 -4.86 20.16 10.07
N ARG A 179 -5.01 19.83 11.36
CA ARG A 179 -4.38 18.64 11.94
C ARG A 179 -5.12 17.39 11.48
N ASP A 180 -4.38 16.41 11.01
CA ASP A 180 -4.88 15.14 10.48
C ASP A 180 -4.56 13.96 11.40
N ASN A 181 -5.04 12.77 11.04
CA ASN A 181 -4.78 11.49 11.71
C ASN A 181 -5.24 11.47 13.18
N ILE A 182 -6.39 12.10 13.46
CA ILE A 182 -6.99 12.17 14.80
C ILE A 182 -7.84 10.92 15.06
N ALA A 183 -8.83 10.67 14.19
CA ALA A 183 -9.74 9.54 14.31
C ALA A 183 -9.28 8.42 13.38
N GLN A 184 -9.05 7.25 13.95
CA GLN A 184 -8.78 6.00 13.24
C GLN A 184 -9.75 4.94 13.76
N PRO A 185 -10.15 3.96 12.96
CA PRO A 185 -10.99 2.88 13.45
C PRO A 185 -10.26 2.06 14.54
N THR A 186 -11.01 1.52 15.50
CA THR A 186 -10.50 0.45 16.37
C THR A 186 -10.87 -0.89 15.74
N VAL A 187 -9.91 -1.54 15.08
CA VAL A 187 -10.13 -2.84 14.43
C VAL A 187 -10.00 -3.97 15.44
N GLN A 188 -10.97 -4.89 15.45
CA GLN A 188 -10.94 -6.06 16.31
C GLN A 188 -9.65 -6.87 16.08
N GLY A 189 -8.92 -7.17 17.16
CA GLY A 189 -7.68 -7.93 17.11
C GLY A 189 -6.46 -7.16 16.59
N ALA A 190 -6.58 -5.89 16.20
CA ALA A 190 -5.44 -5.07 15.79
C ALA A 190 -4.54 -4.72 17.00
N PRO A 191 -3.26 -4.37 16.75
CA PRO A 191 -2.35 -4.00 17.84
C PRO A 191 -2.92 -2.87 18.70
N PRO A 192 -2.71 -2.92 20.04
CA PRO A 192 -3.23 -1.90 20.93
C PRO A 192 -2.67 -0.53 20.59
N ARG A 193 -3.51 0.51 20.72
CA ARG A 193 -3.08 1.91 20.61
C ARG A 193 -2.03 2.18 21.70
N LYS A 194 -1.04 3.03 21.39
CA LYS A 194 -0.03 3.45 22.39
C LYS A 194 -0.61 4.30 23.51
N ARG A 195 -1.76 4.92 23.27
CA ARG A 195 -2.49 5.77 24.21
C ARG A 195 -3.95 5.36 24.15
N ASP A 196 -4.56 5.20 25.31
CA ASP A 196 -6.01 5.09 25.42
C ASP A 196 -6.58 6.48 25.17
N ILE A 197 -7.14 6.67 23.98
CA ILE A 197 -7.85 7.89 23.60
C ILE A 197 -9.32 7.54 23.71
N PRO A 198 -10.13 8.28 24.50
CA PRO A 198 -11.57 8.12 24.50
C PRO A 198 -12.08 8.22 23.06
N ASP A 199 -12.69 7.14 22.58
CA ASP A 199 -13.19 7.01 21.22
C ASP A 199 -14.55 6.34 21.34
N ASP A 200 -15.61 7.11 21.09
CA ASP A 200 -16.99 6.63 21.16
C ASP A 200 -17.36 5.80 19.93
N GLN A 201 -16.44 5.61 18.97
CA GLN A 201 -16.67 4.78 17.81
C GLN A 201 -16.63 3.29 18.18
N PRO A 202 -17.54 2.48 17.61
CA PRO A 202 -17.55 1.05 17.84
C PRO A 202 -16.28 0.38 17.29
N VAL A 203 -15.91 -0.74 17.89
CA VAL A 203 -14.88 -1.63 17.34
C VAL A 203 -15.40 -2.20 16.02
N VAL A 204 -14.61 -2.08 14.95
CA VAL A 204 -14.93 -2.61 13.62
C VAL A 204 -14.43 -4.06 13.48
N PRO A 205 -15.18 -4.95 12.80
CA PRO A 205 -14.74 -6.30 12.50
C PRO A 205 -13.42 -6.31 11.72
N THR A 206 -12.59 -7.32 11.98
CA THR A 206 -11.30 -7.49 11.29
C THR A 206 -11.43 -7.57 9.77
N GLY A 207 -12.51 -8.20 9.28
CA GLY A 207 -12.78 -8.39 7.86
C GLY A 207 -13.06 -7.11 7.06
N GLU A 208 -13.28 -5.98 7.74
CA GLU A 208 -13.36 -4.67 7.07
C GLU A 208 -11.99 -4.21 6.52
N PHE A 209 -10.89 -4.77 7.05
CA PHE A 209 -9.52 -4.38 6.69
C PHE A 209 -8.66 -5.56 6.19
N LEU A 210 -8.93 -6.79 6.67
CA LEU A 210 -8.20 -7.99 6.28
C LEU A 210 -9.12 -8.97 5.55
N LEU A 211 -8.89 -9.16 4.26
CA LEU A 211 -9.59 -10.19 3.49
C LEU A 211 -9.36 -11.59 4.11
N GLY A 212 -10.39 -12.42 4.07
CA GLY A 212 -10.38 -13.76 4.69
C GLY A 212 -10.79 -13.78 6.17
N TYR A 213 -11.05 -12.63 6.78
CA TYR A 213 -11.65 -12.51 8.12
C TYR A 213 -13.14 -12.14 8.02
N PRO A 214 -13.97 -12.51 9.02
CA PRO A 214 -15.38 -12.09 9.05
C PRO A 214 -15.52 -10.57 9.05
N ASN A 215 -16.36 -10.05 8.14
CA ASN A 215 -16.74 -8.64 8.07
C ASN A 215 -18.15 -8.43 8.66
N ALA A 216 -18.67 -7.21 8.63
CA ALA A 216 -19.99 -6.89 9.15
C ALA A 216 -21.15 -7.53 8.37
N SER A 217 -20.89 -7.99 7.14
CA SER A 217 -21.89 -8.60 6.25
C SER A 217 -22.00 -10.12 6.41
N GLY A 218 -21.07 -10.76 7.13
CA GLY A 218 -21.02 -12.20 7.36
C GLY A 218 -20.04 -12.91 6.45
#